data_AF-A0A1T4Q5K6-F1
#
_entry.id   AF-A0A1T4Q5K6-F1
#
_cell.length_a   1.000
_cell.length_b   1.000
_cell.length_c   1.000
_cell.angle_alpha   90.00
_cell.angle_beta   90.00
_cell.angle_gamma   90.00
#
_symmetry.space_group_name_H-M   'P 1'
#
loop_
_entity.id
_entity.type
_entity.pdbx_description
1 polymer ?
#
loop_
_entity_poly.entity_id
_entity_poly.type
_entity_poly.pdbx_seq_one_letter_code
_entity_poly.pdbx_strand_id
1 'polypeptide(L)'
;MRLATIISILVILASSASAHANGCHFLDLYAFIKDYRIGDVYCSKGKLMGKATNDLYVQQIGGEGPSCDVTFIQNSAAPFGNNWVEVSKIHIQQNLCALKAGNIHVSHLSGKVPTYTTKEGSFSHSRSGNITITGFK
;
A
#
# COMPACT_ATOMS: atom_id res chain seq x y z
N MET A 1 42.82 -43.90 4.93
CA MET A 1 41.37 -43.64 4.94
C MET A 1 41.15 -42.29 5.61
N ARG A 2 40.75 -41.26 4.86
CA ARG A 2 40.50 -39.92 5.41
C ARG A 2 39.02 -39.79 5.72
N LEU A 3 38.69 -39.60 7.00
CA LEU A 3 37.34 -39.34 7.48
C LEU A 3 36.95 -37.92 7.08
N ALA A 4 36.01 -37.78 6.15
CA ALA A 4 35.40 -36.49 5.82
C ALA A 4 34.20 -36.28 6.75
N THR A 5 34.39 -35.48 7.80
CA THR A 5 33.30 -35.05 8.68
C THR A 5 32.55 -33.91 7.99
N ILE A 6 31.42 -34.23 7.37
CA ILE A 6 30.53 -33.20 6.78
C ILE A 6 29.65 -32.66 7.91
N ILE A 7 29.85 -31.39 8.22
CA ILE A 7 29.06 -30.60 9.17
C ILE A 7 27.70 -30.32 8.52
N SER A 8 26.63 -30.91 9.04
CA SER A 8 25.26 -30.56 8.67
C SER A 8 24.91 -29.19 9.25
N ILE A 9 24.88 -28.16 8.41
CA ILE A 9 24.36 -26.84 8.79
C ILE A 9 22.84 -26.94 8.85
N LEU A 10 22.31 -27.12 10.07
CA LEU A 10 20.89 -26.98 10.34
C LEU A 10 20.54 -25.48 10.31
N VAL A 11 20.08 -24.99 9.16
CA VAL A 11 19.49 -23.64 9.06
C VAL A 11 18.12 -23.70 9.72
N ILE A 12 18.08 -23.45 11.03
CA ILE A 12 16.83 -23.19 11.73
C ILE A 12 16.38 -21.80 11.29
N LEU A 13 15.54 -21.74 10.25
CA LEU A 13 14.68 -20.60 10.00
C LEU A 13 13.70 -20.53 11.17
N ALA A 14 14.15 -19.92 12.27
CA ALA A 14 13.28 -19.46 13.32
C ALA A 14 12.47 -18.30 12.75
N SER A 15 11.39 -18.61 12.03
CA SER A 15 10.28 -17.69 11.77
C SER A 15 9.70 -17.32 13.12
N SER A 16 10.28 -16.27 13.69
CA SER A 16 10.00 -15.78 15.01
C SER A 16 8.59 -15.23 15.03
N ALA A 17 7.83 -15.74 16.00
CA ALA A 17 6.69 -15.09 16.62
C ALA A 17 5.43 -14.92 15.76
N SER A 18 4.64 -15.99 15.68
CA SER A 18 3.18 -15.87 15.79
C SER A 18 2.84 -15.44 17.23
N ALA A 19 3.08 -14.17 17.55
CA ALA A 19 2.50 -13.50 18.71
C ALA A 19 1.56 -12.40 18.20
N HIS A 20 0.59 -12.81 17.38
CA HIS A 20 -0.37 -11.90 16.77
C HIS A 20 -1.78 -12.35 17.10
N ALA A 21 -2.37 -11.75 18.13
CA ALA A 21 -3.82 -11.84 18.29
C ALA A 21 -4.48 -10.70 19.08
N ASN A 22 -3.77 -9.96 19.96
CA ASN A 22 -4.46 -9.03 20.88
C ASN A 22 -3.99 -7.57 20.88
N GLY A 23 -3.19 -7.13 19.89
CA GLY A 23 -2.62 -5.77 19.89
C GLY A 23 -2.56 -5.04 18.55
N CYS A 24 -3.12 -5.60 17.47
CA CYS A 24 -3.16 -4.91 16.18
C CYS A 24 -4.28 -3.87 16.19
N HIS A 25 -3.94 -2.68 16.66
CA HIS A 25 -4.78 -1.50 16.49
C HIS A 25 -4.70 -1.04 15.02
N PHE A 26 -5.84 -0.64 14.45
CA PHE A 26 -6.13 -0.47 13.02
C PHE A 26 -5.02 0.18 12.17
N LEU A 27 -4.65 -0.47 11.06
CA LEU A 27 -3.73 -0.03 10.01
C LEU A 27 -4.51 0.59 8.84
N ASP A 28 -5.33 1.60 9.12
CA ASP A 28 -6.10 2.25 8.05
C ASP A 28 -5.18 3.10 7.16
N LEU A 29 -5.48 3.14 5.86
CA LEU A 29 -4.74 3.89 4.86
C LEU A 29 -5.57 5.09 4.40
N TYR A 30 -4.96 6.27 4.48
CA TYR A 30 -5.46 7.47 3.82
C TYR A 30 -4.46 7.95 2.76
N ALA A 31 -4.93 8.10 1.53
CA ALA A 31 -4.15 8.61 0.41
C ALA A 31 -4.74 9.92 -0.11
N PHE A 32 -3.92 10.97 -0.12
CA PHE A 32 -4.21 12.24 -0.75
C PHE A 32 -3.43 12.37 -2.06
N ILE A 33 -4.13 12.70 -3.14
CA ILE A 33 -3.57 12.76 -4.50
C ILE A 33 -3.76 14.17 -5.07
N LYS A 34 -2.65 14.88 -5.21
CA LYS A 34 -2.66 16.24 -5.71
C LYS A 34 -2.70 16.26 -7.24
N ASP A 35 -3.50 17.14 -7.82
CA ASP A 35 -3.52 17.47 -9.26
C ASP A 35 -4.07 16.38 -10.21
N TYR A 36 -4.48 15.22 -9.68
CA TYR A 36 -5.02 14.10 -10.45
C TYR A 36 -6.30 13.57 -9.81
N ARG A 37 -7.12 12.88 -10.62
CA ARG A 37 -8.33 12.23 -10.11
C ARG A 37 -8.09 10.74 -9.91
N ILE A 38 -8.68 10.21 -8.85
CA ILE A 38 -8.69 8.78 -8.59
C ILE A 38 -9.67 8.11 -9.55
N GLY A 39 -9.16 7.17 -10.34
CA GLY A 39 -9.93 6.29 -11.20
C GLY A 39 -10.43 5.08 -10.40
N ASP A 40 -10.20 3.89 -10.92
CA ASP A 40 -10.58 2.63 -10.30
C ASP A 40 -9.66 2.29 -9.13
N VAL A 41 -10.27 1.66 -8.12
CA VAL A 41 -9.57 1.19 -6.93
C VAL A 41 -9.97 -0.25 -6.68
N TYR A 42 -8.97 -1.12 -6.57
CA TYR A 42 -9.17 -2.53 -6.26
C TYR A 42 -8.32 -2.91 -5.06
N CYS A 43 -8.95 -3.39 -3.98
CA CYS A 43 -8.25 -3.80 -2.77
C CYS A 43 -8.32 -5.32 -2.62
N SER A 44 -7.16 -5.98 -2.60
CA SER A 44 -7.03 -7.40 -2.28
C SER A 44 -7.06 -7.65 -0.77
N LYS A 45 -6.69 -6.63 0.02
CA LYS A 45 -6.81 -6.61 1.49
C LYS A 45 -7.33 -5.26 1.95
N GLY A 46 -8.12 -5.25 3.02
CA GLY A 46 -8.80 -4.06 3.51
C GLY A 46 -10.14 -3.78 2.83
N LYS A 47 -10.89 -2.82 3.37
CA LYS A 47 -12.20 -2.37 2.92
C LYS A 47 -12.10 -0.94 2.42
N LEU A 48 -12.46 -0.69 1.17
CA LEU A 48 -12.66 0.67 0.68
C LEU A 48 -13.85 1.30 1.43
N MET A 49 -13.60 2.33 2.23
CA MET A 49 -14.68 3.04 2.95
C MET A 49 -15.12 4.29 2.22
N GLY A 50 -14.21 4.94 1.50
CA GLY A 50 -14.49 6.17 0.80
C GLY A 50 -13.50 6.46 -0.31
N LYS A 51 -14.03 7.00 -1.41
CA LYS A 51 -13.27 7.53 -2.54
C LYS A 51 -13.87 8.88 -2.92
N ALA A 52 -13.10 9.94 -2.74
CA ALA A 52 -13.40 11.25 -3.32
C ALA A 52 -12.55 11.45 -4.59
N THR A 53 -12.63 12.64 -5.19
CA THR A 53 -11.87 12.95 -6.41
C THR A 53 -10.37 12.76 -6.23
N ASN A 54 -9.85 13.11 -5.05
CA ASN A 54 -8.43 13.17 -4.71
C ASN A 54 -8.10 12.48 -3.37
N ASP A 55 -9.10 11.89 -2.72
CA ASP A 55 -8.96 11.23 -1.42
C ASP A 55 -9.39 9.77 -1.50
N LEU A 56 -8.62 8.90 -0.88
CA LEU A 56 -8.93 7.48 -0.74
C LEU A 56 -8.76 7.07 0.72
N TYR A 57 -9.79 6.45 1.28
CA TYR A 57 -9.75 5.86 2.62
C TYR A 57 -10.03 4.37 2.57
N VAL A 58 -9.07 3.57 3.04
CA VAL A 58 -9.17 2.12 3.11
C VAL A 58 -8.96 1.66 4.54
N GLN A 59 -9.96 0.95 5.07
CA GLN A 59 -9.92 0.39 6.41
C GLN A 59 -9.26 -0.99 6.39
N GLN A 60 -8.51 -1.34 7.43
CA GLN A 60 -8.04 -2.70 7.64
C GLN A 60 -9.20 -3.70 7.77
N ILE A 61 -9.06 -4.90 7.19
CA ILE A 61 -9.92 -6.06 7.48
C ILE A 61 -9.06 -7.16 8.07
N GLY A 62 -9.45 -7.70 9.22
CA GLY A 62 -8.72 -8.78 9.88
C GLY A 62 -7.38 -8.30 10.45
N GLY A 63 -6.34 -9.14 10.42
CA GLY A 63 -5.00 -8.85 10.96
C GLY A 63 -4.02 -8.22 9.98
N GLU A 64 -4.43 -7.98 8.73
CA GLU A 64 -3.54 -7.54 7.65
C GLU A 64 -3.85 -6.10 7.23
N GLY A 65 -2.81 -5.31 6.97
CA GLY A 65 -2.99 -3.95 6.46
C GLY A 65 -3.55 -3.91 5.03
N PRO A 66 -4.14 -2.78 4.61
CA PRO A 66 -4.66 -2.59 3.26
C PRO A 66 -3.64 -2.85 2.15
N SER A 67 -4.11 -3.41 1.04
CA SER A 67 -3.32 -3.67 -0.16
C SER A 67 -4.20 -3.40 -1.38
N CYS A 68 -3.95 -2.29 -2.07
CA CYS A 68 -4.82 -1.79 -3.12
C CYS A 68 -4.07 -1.31 -4.36
N ASP A 69 -4.60 -1.67 -5.52
CA ASP A 69 -4.29 -1.05 -6.79
C ASP A 69 -5.14 0.21 -6.97
N VAL A 70 -4.50 1.31 -7.37
CA VAL A 70 -5.15 2.61 -7.59
C VAL A 70 -4.78 3.11 -8.97
N THR A 71 -5.77 3.39 -9.81
CA THR A 71 -5.56 4.06 -11.09
C THR A 71 -5.78 5.57 -10.96
N PHE A 72 -5.04 6.33 -11.76
CA PHE A 72 -5.14 7.77 -11.85
C PHE A 72 -5.60 8.15 -13.23
N ILE A 73 -6.57 9.04 -13.29
CA ILE A 73 -7.14 9.53 -14.53
C ILE A 73 -6.95 11.05 -14.65
N GLN A 74 -6.70 11.51 -15.87
CA GLN A 74 -6.68 12.93 -16.21
C GLN A 74 -7.64 13.20 -17.35
N ASN A 75 -8.16 14.42 -17.39
CA ASN A 75 -8.91 14.87 -18.56
C ASN A 75 -7.90 15.12 -19.69
N SER A 76 -8.05 14.38 -20.78
CA SER A 76 -7.39 14.67 -22.02
C SER A 76 -8.35 15.45 -22.90
N ALA A 77 -7.90 16.64 -23.36
CA ALA A 77 -8.61 17.38 -24.38
C ALA A 77 -8.56 16.58 -25.68
N ALA A 78 -9.63 15.84 -25.97
CA ALA A 78 -9.81 15.13 -27.23
C ALA A 78 -10.56 16.04 -28.22
N PRO A 79 -10.37 15.87 -29.54
CA PRO A 79 -11.03 16.69 -30.56
C PRO A 79 -12.56 16.66 -30.53
N PHE A 80 -13.17 15.75 -29.77
CA PHE A 80 -14.62 15.59 -29.63
C PHE A 80 -15.14 15.67 -28.19
N GLY A 81 -14.37 16.24 -27.26
CA GLY A 81 -14.82 16.51 -25.89
C GLY A 81 -13.82 16.08 -24.81
N ASN A 82 -14.29 16.12 -23.57
CA ASN A 82 -13.52 15.70 -22.40
C ASN A 82 -13.50 14.18 -22.32
N ASN A 83 -12.32 13.56 -22.49
CA ASN A 83 -12.14 12.14 -22.26
C ASN A 83 -11.24 11.91 -21.04
N TRP A 84 -11.71 11.11 -20.08
CA TRP A 84 -10.90 10.73 -18.93
C TRP A 84 -10.08 9.50 -19.28
N VAL A 85 -8.76 9.65 -19.27
CA VAL A 85 -7.84 8.57 -19.63
C VAL A 85 -6.98 8.19 -18.43
N GLU A 86 -6.70 6.90 -18.29
CA GLU A 86 -5.72 6.42 -17.32
C GLU A 86 -4.34 6.97 -17.67
N VAL A 87 -3.65 7.51 -16.66
CA VAL A 87 -2.30 8.06 -16.79
C VAL A 87 -1.28 7.28 -16.01
N SER A 88 -1.70 6.58 -14.96
CA SER A 88 -0.82 5.86 -14.06
C SER A 88 -1.63 4.87 -13.25
N LYS A 89 -0.99 3.76 -12.90
CA LYS A 89 -1.48 2.81 -11.93
C LYS A 89 -0.39 2.51 -10.93
N ILE A 90 -0.75 2.47 -9.65
CA ILE A 90 0.15 2.06 -8.56
C ILE A 90 -0.50 0.98 -7.71
N HIS A 91 0.36 0.32 -6.93
CA HIS A 91 -0.02 -0.54 -5.82
C HIS A 91 0.40 0.12 -4.51
N ILE A 92 -0.53 0.29 -3.57
CA ILE A 92 -0.27 0.80 -2.23
C ILE A 92 -0.54 -0.32 -1.23
N GLN A 93 0.46 -0.63 -0.41
CA GLN A 93 0.38 -1.71 0.58
C GLN A 93 0.87 -1.22 1.94
N GLN A 94 0.10 -1.50 2.98
CA GLN A 94 0.51 -1.35 4.37
C GLN A 94 0.71 -2.73 4.98
N ASN A 95 1.92 -3.00 5.48
CA ASN A 95 2.33 -4.32 5.94
C ASN A 95 1.78 -4.71 7.33
N LEU A 96 1.92 -5.99 7.68
CA LEU A 96 1.48 -6.62 8.92
C LEU A 96 1.92 -5.86 10.18
N CYS A 97 1.01 -5.83 11.16
CA CYS A 97 1.14 -5.11 12.42
C CYS A 97 2.29 -5.55 13.37
N ALA A 98 3.08 -6.60 13.07
CA ALA A 98 4.26 -6.95 13.88
C ALA A 98 5.53 -6.17 13.49
N LEU A 99 5.54 -5.59 12.30
CA LEU A 99 6.67 -4.80 11.85
C LEU A 99 6.45 -3.36 12.32
N LYS A 100 7.52 -2.67 12.75
CA LYS A 100 7.55 -1.24 13.12
C LYS A 100 6.59 -0.41 12.25
N ALA A 101 5.93 0.55 12.88
CA ALA A 101 4.79 1.37 12.44
C ALA A 101 4.42 1.09 10.97
N GLY A 102 3.54 0.10 10.75
CA GLY A 102 3.41 -0.65 9.49
C GLY A 102 3.80 0.16 8.26
N ASN A 103 4.97 -0.17 7.67
CA ASN A 103 5.51 0.58 6.54
C ASN A 103 4.52 0.59 5.37
N ILE A 104 4.32 1.77 4.80
CA ILE A 104 3.56 1.95 3.56
C ILE A 104 4.52 1.81 2.40
N HIS A 105 4.27 0.81 1.55
CA HIS A 105 4.98 0.56 0.32
C HIS A 105 4.13 1.02 -0.86
N VAL A 106 4.76 1.67 -1.83
CA VAL A 106 4.12 2.17 -3.04
C VAL A 106 4.93 1.71 -4.23
N SER A 107 4.31 0.86 -5.04
CA SER A 107 4.91 0.29 -6.24
C SER A 107 4.24 0.86 -7.47
N HIS A 108 5.03 1.24 -8.46
CA HIS A 108 4.51 1.63 -9.77
C HIS A 108 4.11 0.38 -10.57
N LEU A 109 2.95 0.40 -11.22
CA LEU A 109 2.45 -0.71 -12.04
C LEU A 109 2.46 -0.36 -13.53
N SER A 110 2.00 0.85 -13.91
CA SER A 110 1.93 1.28 -15.30
C SER A 110 1.81 2.80 -15.45
N GLY A 111 2.03 3.30 -16.67
CA GLY A 111 1.88 4.71 -17.02
C GLY A 111 2.98 5.59 -16.43
N LYS A 112 2.64 6.85 -16.15
CA LYS A 112 3.55 7.82 -15.52
C LYS A 112 3.89 7.41 -14.10
N VAL A 113 5.12 7.71 -13.66
CA VAL A 113 5.60 7.36 -12.33
C VAL A 113 5.25 8.48 -11.37
N PRO A 114 4.48 8.22 -10.29
CA PRO A 114 4.19 9.25 -9.32
C PRO A 114 5.40 9.58 -8.44
N THR A 115 5.49 10.82 -8.00
CA THR A 115 6.28 11.12 -6.78
C THR A 115 5.35 10.96 -5.57
N TYR A 116 5.86 10.46 -4.45
CA TYR A 116 5.05 10.30 -3.26
C TYR A 116 5.88 10.51 -1.99
N THR A 117 5.19 10.86 -0.92
CA THR A 117 5.71 10.88 0.44
C THR A 117 4.80 10.01 1.31
N THR A 118 5.40 9.13 2.10
CA THR A 118 4.67 8.29 3.05
C THR A 118 5.02 8.72 4.46
N LYS A 119 4.01 8.74 5.33
CA LYS A 119 4.20 8.69 6.78
C LYS A 119 4.01 7.24 7.20
N GLU A 120 4.89 6.71 8.04
CA GLU A 120 4.76 5.37 8.61
C GLU A 120 3.34 5.15 9.16
N GLY A 121 2.81 3.93 9.00
CA GLY A 121 1.47 3.58 9.48
C GLY A 121 1.41 3.63 11.00
N SER A 122 0.42 4.30 11.58
CA SER A 122 0.39 4.45 13.04
C SER A 122 -0.10 3.17 13.75
N PHE A 123 0.54 2.85 14.87
CA PHE A 123 0.12 1.78 15.80
C PHE A 123 -0.90 2.22 16.85
N SER A 124 -1.18 3.52 16.96
CA SER A 124 -2.05 4.04 18.01
C SER A 124 -3.48 4.25 17.50
N HIS A 125 -4.45 3.94 18.36
CA HIS A 125 -5.87 4.27 18.21
C HIS A 125 -6.09 5.58 17.44
N SER A 126 -6.91 5.49 16.37
CA SER A 126 -7.42 6.63 15.59
C SER A 126 -6.43 7.36 14.67
N ARG A 127 -5.29 6.77 14.33
CA ARG A 127 -4.34 7.39 13.38
C ARG A 127 -4.11 6.47 12.18
N SER A 128 -4.55 6.90 11.00
CA SER A 128 -4.29 6.22 9.74
C SER A 128 -2.84 6.45 9.27
N GLY A 129 -2.28 5.46 8.56
CA GLY A 129 -1.12 5.68 7.72
C GLY A 129 -1.48 6.67 6.60
N ASN A 130 -0.63 7.66 6.38
CA ASN A 130 -0.90 8.73 5.43
C ASN A 130 0.11 8.70 4.29
N ILE A 131 -0.39 8.65 3.06
CA ILE A 131 0.40 8.85 1.86
C ILE A 131 -0.08 10.10 1.14
N THR A 132 0.87 10.90 0.67
CA THR A 132 0.62 12.01 -0.23
C THR A 132 1.32 11.74 -1.55
N ILE A 133 0.53 11.57 -2.61
CA ILE A 133 0.99 11.33 -3.97
C ILE A 133 0.93 12.66 -4.72
N THR A 134 2.04 13.05 -5.32
CA THR A 134 2.22 14.34 -5.98
C THR A 134 2.93 14.16 -7.30
N GLY A 135 2.37 14.70 -8.38
CA GLY A 135 3.02 14.72 -9.68
C GLY A 135 3.21 13.33 -10.29
N PHE A 136 3.15 13.27 -11.61
CA PHE A 136 3.34 12.05 -12.37
C PHE A 136 4.28 12.38 -13.53
N LYS A 137 5.49 11.81 -13.51
CA LYS A 137 6.54 12.05 -14.50
C LYS A 137 6.62 10.90 -15.50
#